data_AF-A0A9E3NSB1-F1
#
_entry.id   AF-A0A9E3NSB1-F1
#
_cell.length_a   1.000
_cell.length_b   1.000
_cell.length_c   1.000
_cell.angle_alpha   90.00
_cell.angle_beta   90.00
_cell.angle_gamma   90.00
#
_symmetry.space_group_name_H-M   'P 1'
#
loop_
_entity.id
_entity.type
_entity.pdbx_description
1 polymer ?
#
loop_
_entity_poly.entity_id
_entity_poly.type
_entity_poly.pdbx_seq_one_letter_code
_entity_poly.pdbx_strand_id
1 'polypeptide(L)' 'MDAIERNDLEWARQTPPAEKLATALKMMRLGIGLKRSALAAAHPNATEGEIDALLQAWLDADG' A
#
# COMPACT_ATOMS: atom_id res chain seq x y z
N MET A 1 -24.99 12.55 -11.64
CA MET A 1 -24.48 11.21 -11.28
C MET A 1 -24.27 10.44 -12.55
N ASP A 2 -23.00 10.22 -12.90
CA ASP A 2 -22.66 9.33 -14.00
C ASP A 2 -22.80 7.85 -13.57
N ALA A 3 -22.62 6.93 -14.53
CA ALA A 3 -22.78 5.50 -14.26
C ALA A 3 -21.67 4.91 -13.37
N ILE A 4 -20.49 5.53 -13.36
CA ILE A 4 -19.34 5.10 -12.56
C ILE A 4 -19.55 5.51 -11.10
N GLU A 5 -19.94 6.76 -10.87
CA GLU A 5 -20.26 7.30 -9.54
C GLU A 5 -21.36 6.51 -8.83
N ARG A 6 -22.39 6.07 -9.57
CA ARG A 6 -23.44 5.21 -8.99
C ARG A 6 -22.92 3.83 -8.60
N ASN A 7 -22.10 3.22 -9.44
CA ASN A 7 -21.55 1.90 -9.18
C ASN A 7 -20.60 1.91 -7.98
N ASP A 8 -19.78 2.97 -7.86
CA ASP A 8 -18.89 3.18 -6.71
C ASP A 8 -19.68 3.40 -5.41
N LEU A 9 -20.78 4.15 -5.46
CA LEU A 9 -21.69 4.35 -4.33
C LEU A 9 -22.43 3.07 -3.91
N GLU A 10 -22.82 2.26 -4.88
CA GLU A 10 -23.53 1.00 -4.66
C GLU A 10 -22.59 -0.06 -4.08
N TRP A 11 -21.37 -0.16 -4.61
CA TRP A 11 -20.29 -0.96 -4.05
C TRP A 11 -19.93 -0.50 -2.62
N ALA A 12 -19.82 0.82 -2.40
CA ALA A 12 -19.56 1.37 -1.08
C ALA A 12 -20.70 1.12 -0.06
N ARG A 13 -21.95 0.96 -0.51
CA ARG A 13 -23.07 0.58 0.38
C ARG A 13 -23.11 -0.91 0.68
N GLN A 14 -22.67 -1.75 -0.26
CA GLN A 14 -22.78 -3.21 -0.15
C GLN A 14 -21.57 -3.85 0.51
N THR A 15 -20.37 -3.27 0.42
CA THR A 15 -19.18 -3.80 1.08
C THR A 15 -19.17 -3.40 2.55
N PRO A 16 -19.23 -4.37 3.49
CA PRO A 16 -19.11 -4.10 4.92
C PRO A 16 -17.83 -3.30 5.22
N PRO A 17 -17.84 -2.36 6.18
CA PRO A 17 -16.65 -1.61 6.55
C PRO A 17 -15.43 -2.49 6.88
N ALA A 18 -15.67 -3.68 7.45
CA ALA A 18 -14.64 -4.66 7.74
C ALA A 18 -13.93 -5.20 6.48
N GLU A 19 -14.67 -5.45 5.40
CA GLU A 19 -14.11 -5.92 4.13
C GLU A 19 -13.33 -4.82 3.40
N LYS A 20 -13.80 -3.56 3.50
CA LYS A 20 -13.05 -2.41 2.99
C LYS A 20 -11.73 -2.23 3.73
N LEU A 21 -11.75 -2.33 5.07
CA LEU A 21 -10.53 -2.25 5.87
C LEU A 21 -9.57 -3.40 5.56
N ALA A 22 -10.07 -4.63 5.45
CA ALA A 22 -9.26 -5.78 5.08
C ALA A 22 -8.59 -5.58 3.71
N THR A 23 -9.32 -5.00 2.76
CA THR A 23 -8.81 -4.68 1.41
C THR A 23 -7.76 -3.57 1.47
N ALA A 24 -8.00 -2.49 2.22
CA ALA A 24 -7.05 -1.40 2.40
C ALA A 24 -5.73 -1.90 3.03
N LEU A 25 -5.81 -2.71 4.09
CA LEU A 25 -4.63 -3.31 4.73
C LEU A 25 -3.88 -4.27 3.79
N LYS A 26 -4.60 -4.99 2.92
CA LYS A 26 -3.97 -5.83 1.89
C LYS A 26 -3.20 -4.99 0.86
N MET A 27 -3.78 -3.87 0.42
CA MET A 27 -3.12 -2.95 -0.51
C MET A 27 -1.92 -2.26 0.13
N MET A 28 -2.02 -1.85 1.39
CA MET A 28 -0.89 -1.30 2.15
C MET A 28 0.27 -2.29 2.21
N ARG A 29 0.02 -3.56 2.57
CA ARG A 29 1.06 -4.61 2.59
C ARG A 29 1.72 -4.80 1.23
N LEU A 30 0.92 -4.78 0.16
CA LEU A 30 1.44 -4.88 -1.21
C LEU A 30 2.34 -3.67 -1.55
N GLY A 31 1.90 -2.45 -1.22
CA GLY A 31 2.65 -1.22 -1.46
C GLY A 31 3.99 -1.20 -0.73
N ILE A 32 4.01 -1.62 0.55
CA ILE A 32 5.25 -1.74 1.33
C ILE A 32 6.20 -2.74 0.69
N GLY A 33 5.71 -3.90 0.24
CA GLY A 33 6.51 -4.90 -0.46
C GLY A 33 7.12 -4.35 -1.77
N LEU A 34 6.32 -3.63 -2.56
CA LEU A 34 6.80 -2.99 -3.78
C LEU A 34 7.88 -1.94 -3.50
N LYS A 35 7.69 -1.11 -2.47
CA LYS A 35 8.68 -0.11 -2.07
C LYS A 35 9.99 -0.77 -1.63
N ARG A 36 9.93 -1.82 -0.82
CA ARG A 36 11.11 -2.60 -0.41
C ARG A 36 11.88 -3.15 -1.61
N SER A 37 11.17 -3.76 -2.56
CA SER A 37 11.79 -4.28 -3.80
C SER A 37 12.44 -3.18 -4.64
N ALA A 38 11.79 -2.01 -4.74
CA ALA A 38 12.35 -0.85 -5.44
C ALA A 38 13.63 -0.34 -4.75
N LEU A 39 13.67 -0.30 -3.41
CA LEU A 39 14.86 0.07 -2.66
C LEU A 39 16.00 -0.95 -2.87
N ALA A 40 15.70 -2.24 -2.83
CA ALA A 40 16.70 -3.29 -3.11
C ALA A 40 17.28 -3.17 -4.53
N ALA A 41 16.43 -2.86 -5.52
CA ALA A 41 16.89 -2.65 -6.90
C ALA A 41 17.73 -1.37 -7.06
N ALA A 42 17.41 -0.29 -6.33
CA ALA A 42 18.16 0.96 -6.36
C ALA A 42 19.50 0.87 -5.60
N HIS A 43 19.61 -0.04 -4.64
CA HIS A 43 20.79 -0.23 -3.80
C HIS A 43 21.29 -1.69 -3.86
N PRO A 44 21.87 -2.14 -4.99
CA PRO A 44 22.21 -3.56 -5.21
C PRO A 44 23.28 -4.11 -4.26
N ASN A 45 24.05 -3.24 -3.61
CA ASN A 45 25.09 -3.63 -2.63
C ASN A 45 24.64 -3.42 -1.18
N ALA A 46 23.43 -2.92 -0.94
CA ALA A 46 22.92 -2.74 0.41
C ALA A 46 22.57 -4.09 1.02
N THR A 47 22.88 -4.21 2.30
CA THR A 47 22.43 -5.31 3.15
C THR A 47 20.91 -5.21 3.40
N GLU A 48 20.30 -6.31 3.83
CA GLU A 48 18.88 -6.31 4.18
C GLU A 48 18.55 -5.28 5.27
N GLY A 49 19.43 -5.10 6.26
CA GLY A 49 19.24 -4.12 7.33
C GLY A 49 19.28 -2.67 6.85
N GLU A 50 20.11 -2.36 5.84
CA GLU A 50 20.15 -1.03 5.24
C GLU A 50 18.89 -0.75 4.39
N ILE A 51 18.38 -1.76 3.67
CA ILE A 51 17.11 -1.65 2.95
C ILE A 51 15.95 -1.43 3.93
N ASP A 52 15.94 -2.12 5.06
CA ASP A 52 14.91 -1.97 6.09
C ASP A 52 14.98 -0.59 6.77
N ALA A 53 16.19 -0.05 7.01
CA ALA A 53 16.37 1.30 7.52
C ALA A 53 15.86 2.37 6.52
N LEU A 54 16.14 2.21 5.22
CA LEU A 54 15.64 3.09 4.17
C LEU A 54 14.11 3.00 4.03
N LEU A 55 13.55 1.79 4.16
CA LEU A 55 12.11 1.59 4.15
C LEU A 55 11.44 2.27 5.36
N GLN A 56 12.04 2.14 6.54
CA GLN A 56 11.55 2.79 7.75
C GLN A 56 11.59 4.32 7.63
N ALA A 57 12.70 4.88 7.14
CA ALA A 57 12.81 6.32 6.92
C ALA A 57 11.75 6.85 5.94
N TRP A 58 11.38 6.06 4.93
CA TRP A 58 10.29 6.42 4.01
C TRP A 58 8.91 6.35 4.69
N LEU A 59 8.65 5.33 5.51
CA LEU A 59 7.41 5.23 6.29
C LEU A 59 7.27 6.37 7.30
N ASP A 60 8.36 6.80 7.91
CA ASP A 60 8.33 7.89 8.90
C ASP A 60 8.10 9.27 8.24
N ALA A 61 8.45 9.42 6.95
CA ALA A 61 8.29 10.67 6.22
C ALA A 61 6.87 10.84 5.63
N ASP A 62 6.29 9.77 5.09
CA ASP A 62 5.06 9.83 4.27
C ASP A 62 4.04 8.71 4.57
N GLY A 63 4.36 7.77 5.47
CA GLY A 63 3.49 6.64 5.84
C GLY A 63 2.32 7.01 6.74
#